data_AF-A0A7K0YZJ9-F1
#
_entry.id   AF-A0A7K0YZJ9-F1
#
_cell.length_a   1.000
_cell.length_b   1.000
_cell.length_c   1.000
_cell.angle_alpha   90.00
_cell.angle_beta   90.00
_cell.angle_gamma   90.00
#
_symmetry.space_group_name_H-M   'P 1'
#
loop_
_entity.id
_entity.type
_entity.pdbx_description
1 polymer ?
#
loop_
_entity_poly.entity_id
_entity_poly.type
_entity_poly.pdbx_seq_one_letter_code
_entity_poly.pdbx_strand_id
1 'polypeptide(L)'
;MSEQTTQFQADDAGLRSDVRRLGELLGESLVRQEGPELLELVEQVRKSVREGGGEEILVNISVDQSVQLVRAFSNYFNLANVAEQVHRARVLADERNSGGSWLTRAVDRIIKVQNESKEFTTKDVQGWIDKFSVRPVFTAHPTEAARRSVLSKMNTI
;
A
#
# COMPACT_ATOMS: atom_id res chain seq x y z
N MET A 1 -13.45 10.55 -20.79
CA MET A 1 -12.20 9.77 -20.62
C MET A 1 -11.05 10.59 -20.05
N SER A 2 -11.13 11.92 -20.01
CA SER A 2 -10.07 12.81 -19.49
C SER A 2 -10.08 12.95 -17.95
N GLU A 3 -11.25 13.01 -17.30
CA GLU A 3 -11.35 13.22 -15.84
C GLU A 3 -10.81 12.05 -15.01
N GLN A 4 -11.08 10.80 -15.39
CA GLN A 4 -10.58 9.62 -14.68
C GLN A 4 -9.04 9.49 -14.74
N THR A 5 -8.42 9.90 -15.85
CA THR A 5 -6.97 9.88 -16.01
C THR A 5 -6.29 10.97 -15.18
N THR A 6 -6.89 12.16 -15.09
CA THR A 6 -6.41 13.25 -14.24
C THR A 6 -6.54 12.91 -12.75
N GLN A 7 -7.60 12.22 -12.35
CA GLN A 7 -7.82 11.80 -10.96
C GLN A 7 -6.82 10.72 -10.53
N PHE A 8 -6.53 9.71 -11.37
CA PHE A 8 -5.51 8.68 -11.09
C PHE A 8 -4.08 9.25 -10.98
N GLN A 9 -3.74 10.27 -11.79
CA GLN A 9 -2.43 10.92 -11.74
C GLN A 9 -2.25 11.85 -10.54
N ALA A 10 -3.33 12.52 -10.09
CA ALA A 10 -3.33 13.33 -8.87
C ALA A 10 -3.25 12.46 -7.61
N ASP A 11 -3.89 11.29 -7.62
CA ASP A 11 -3.85 10.31 -6.53
C ASP A 11 -2.42 9.83 -6.24
N ASP A 12 -1.69 9.51 -7.32
CA ASP A 12 -0.29 9.07 -7.25
C ASP A 12 0.68 10.18 -6.77
N ALA A 13 0.34 11.45 -7.00
CA ALA A 13 1.18 12.57 -6.54
C ALA A 13 1.21 12.68 -4.99
N GLY A 14 0.06 12.46 -4.34
CA GLY A 14 -0.04 12.45 -2.87
C GLY A 14 0.76 11.31 -2.27
N LEU A 15 0.60 10.10 -2.82
CA LEU A 15 1.36 8.93 -2.40
C LEU A 15 2.87 9.12 -2.56
N ARG A 16 3.32 9.60 -3.73
CA ARG A 16 4.74 9.88 -3.98
C ARG A 16 5.32 10.91 -3.01
N SER A 17 4.54 11.92 -2.64
CA SER A 17 4.94 12.91 -1.64
C SER A 17 5.13 12.27 -0.26
N ASP A 18 4.18 11.44 0.17
CA ASP A 18 4.25 10.74 1.46
C ASP A 18 5.44 9.75 1.51
N VAL A 19 5.65 8.97 0.45
CA VAL A 19 6.80 8.06 0.32
C VAL A 19 8.13 8.81 0.36
N ARG A 20 8.23 9.95 -0.34
CA ARG A 20 9.44 10.78 -0.34
C ARG A 20 9.74 11.32 1.06
N ARG A 21 8.71 11.86 1.75
CA ARG A 21 8.86 12.39 3.11
C ARG A 21 9.31 11.32 4.11
N LEU A 22 8.73 10.12 4.05
CA LEU A 22 9.15 9.00 4.91
C LEU A 22 10.57 8.54 4.56
N GLY A 23 10.95 8.56 3.28
CA GLY A 23 12.31 8.29 2.83
C GLY A 23 13.33 9.29 3.38
N GLU A 24 13.02 10.59 3.37
CA GLU A 24 13.85 11.65 3.94
C GLU A 24 14.05 11.43 5.45
N LEU A 25 12.97 11.19 6.20
CA LEU A 25 13.03 10.92 7.65
C LEU A 25 13.80 9.63 7.99
N LEU A 26 13.70 8.61 7.14
CA LEU A 26 14.51 7.40 7.27
C LEU A 26 15.99 7.75 7.03
N GLY A 27 16.31 8.51 6.00
CA GLY A 27 17.69 8.95 5.70
C GLY A 27 18.31 9.68 6.89
N GLU A 28 17.60 10.64 7.47
CA GLU A 28 18.06 11.31 8.70
C GLU A 28 18.29 10.34 9.87
N SER A 29 17.43 9.32 10.00
CA SER A 29 17.55 8.31 11.06
C SER A 29 18.76 7.40 10.84
N LEU A 30 19.05 7.03 9.59
CA LEU A 30 20.25 6.26 9.23
C LEU A 30 21.51 7.04 9.58
N VAL A 31 21.58 8.32 9.19
CA VAL A 31 22.71 9.20 9.52
C VAL A 31 22.93 9.29 11.02
N ARG A 32 21.85 9.44 11.82
CA ARG A 32 21.95 9.52 13.29
C ARG A 32 22.42 8.22 13.96
N GLN A 33 22.11 7.06 13.39
CA GLN A 33 22.36 5.76 14.03
C GLN A 33 23.66 5.09 13.57
N GLU A 34 23.95 5.17 12.27
CA GLU A 34 25.00 4.38 11.62
C GLU A 34 26.02 5.27 10.88
N GLY A 35 25.79 6.58 10.83
CA GLY A 35 26.66 7.54 10.15
C GLY A 35 26.22 7.87 8.71
N PRO A 36 26.80 8.94 8.12
CA PRO A 36 26.48 9.37 6.77
C PRO A 36 26.90 8.37 5.68
N GLU A 37 27.90 7.54 5.93
CA GLU A 37 28.45 6.58 4.98
C GLU A 37 27.42 5.52 4.57
N LEU A 38 26.55 5.11 5.51
CA LEU A 38 25.48 4.16 5.21
C LEU A 38 24.44 4.78 4.26
N LEU A 39 24.07 6.03 4.48
CA LEU A 39 23.11 6.72 3.61
C LEU A 39 23.70 6.89 2.20
N GLU A 40 24.98 7.25 2.10
CA GLU A 40 25.67 7.36 0.81
C GLU A 40 25.66 6.03 0.07
N LEU A 41 25.98 4.92 0.75
CA LEU A 41 25.95 3.58 0.14
C LEU A 41 24.53 3.21 -0.34
N VAL A 42 23.49 3.49 0.46
CA VAL A 42 22.09 3.26 0.07
C VAL A 42 21.75 4.02 -1.21
N GLU A 43 22.07 5.31 -1.28
CA GLU A 43 21.79 6.14 -2.46
C GLU A 43 22.61 5.72 -3.68
N GLN A 44 23.86 5.30 -3.48
CA GLN A 44 24.70 4.77 -4.56
C GLN A 44 24.11 3.50 -5.17
N VAL A 45 23.63 2.57 -4.34
CA VAL A 45 22.94 1.35 -4.79
C VAL A 45 21.63 1.69 -5.50
N ARG A 46 20.81 2.61 -4.96
CA ARG A 46 19.56 3.05 -5.61
C ARG A 46 19.82 3.63 -7.00
N LYS A 47 20.84 4.48 -7.12
CA LYS A 47 21.22 5.11 -8.39
C LYS A 47 21.68 4.05 -9.40
N SER A 48 22.57 3.16 -8.99
CA SER A 48 23.12 2.11 -9.86
C SER A 48 22.05 1.14 -10.37
N VAL A 49 21.10 0.73 -9.51
CA VAL A 49 19.96 -0.10 -9.94
C VAL A 49 19.09 0.63 -10.95
N ARG A 50 18.86 1.93 -10.77
CA ARG A 50 18.09 2.76 -11.72
C ARG A 50 18.79 2.91 -13.07
N GLU A 51 20.12 2.91 -13.07
CA GLU A 51 20.96 3.00 -14.27
C GLU A 51 21.27 1.63 -14.90
N GLY A 52 20.81 0.52 -14.29
CA GLY A 52 20.95 -0.84 -14.81
C GLY A 52 22.24 -1.57 -14.44
N GLY A 53 23.00 -1.09 -13.44
CA GLY A 53 24.35 -1.58 -13.09
C GLY A 53 24.53 -2.05 -11.64
N GLY A 54 23.44 -2.38 -10.93
CA GLY A 54 23.44 -2.63 -9.47
C GLY A 54 24.41 -3.72 -8.97
N GLU A 55 24.77 -4.68 -9.81
CA GLU A 55 25.60 -5.83 -9.43
C GLU A 55 27.03 -5.42 -9.07
N GLU A 56 27.64 -4.49 -9.78
CA GLU A 56 29.06 -4.12 -9.59
C GLU A 56 29.35 -3.53 -8.21
N ILE A 57 28.40 -2.80 -7.63
CA ILE A 57 28.53 -2.21 -6.29
C ILE A 57 28.41 -3.31 -5.23
N LEU A 58 27.52 -4.28 -5.45
CA LEU A 58 27.26 -5.36 -4.49
C LEU A 58 28.40 -6.38 -4.41
N VAL A 59 29.28 -6.46 -5.41
CA VAL A 59 30.46 -7.35 -5.36
C VAL A 59 31.47 -6.88 -4.32
N ASN A 60 31.54 -5.57 -4.05
CA ASN A 60 32.61 -4.97 -3.24
C ASN A 60 32.19 -4.59 -1.82
N ILE A 61 30.94 -4.85 -1.41
CA ILE A 61 30.47 -4.55 -0.06
C ILE A 61 30.87 -5.63 0.93
N SER A 62 31.21 -5.22 2.16
CA SER A 62 31.47 -6.17 3.24
C SER A 62 30.18 -6.87 3.69
N VAL A 63 30.32 -7.97 4.43
CA VAL A 63 29.17 -8.67 5.04
C VAL A 63 28.40 -7.74 5.98
N ASP A 64 29.09 -6.93 6.78
CA ASP A 64 28.46 -6.00 7.72
C ASP A 64 27.69 -4.89 7.00
N GLN A 65 28.28 -4.32 5.95
CA GLN A 65 27.60 -3.35 5.07
C GLN A 65 26.38 -3.97 4.40
N SER A 66 26.48 -5.22 3.97
CA SER A 66 25.35 -5.96 3.37
C SER A 66 24.18 -6.09 4.34
N VAL A 67 24.45 -6.41 5.61
CA VAL A 67 23.42 -6.51 6.66
C VAL A 67 22.76 -5.14 6.90
N GLN A 68 23.54 -4.07 7.01
CA GLN A 68 23.02 -2.72 7.18
C GLN A 68 22.18 -2.27 5.97
N LEU A 69 22.65 -2.56 4.76
CA LEU A 69 21.97 -2.24 3.50
C LEU A 69 20.61 -2.96 3.41
N VAL A 70 20.57 -4.26 3.69
CA VAL A 70 19.32 -5.05 3.72
C VAL A 70 18.33 -4.48 4.74
N ARG A 71 18.81 -4.07 5.93
CA ARG A 71 17.95 -3.44 6.94
C ARG A 71 17.40 -2.09 6.48
N ALA A 72 18.24 -1.25 5.90
CA ALA A 72 17.84 0.05 5.37
C ALA A 72 16.76 -0.10 4.29
N PHE A 73 16.97 -0.98 3.30
CA PHE A 73 15.98 -1.24 2.26
C PHE A 73 14.71 -1.89 2.82
N SER A 74 14.83 -2.84 3.75
CA SER A 74 13.66 -3.45 4.40
C SER A 74 12.80 -2.38 5.09
N ASN A 75 13.41 -1.45 5.82
CA ASN A 75 12.70 -0.35 6.44
C ASN A 75 12.10 0.62 5.41
N TYR A 76 12.81 0.90 4.32
CA TYR A 76 12.27 1.72 3.23
C TYR A 76 11.01 1.09 2.60
N PHE A 77 11.06 -0.20 2.24
CA PHE A 77 9.91 -0.91 1.68
C PHE A 77 8.73 -0.98 2.64
N ASN A 78 9.02 -1.21 3.91
CA ASN A 78 8.03 -1.16 4.97
C ASN A 78 7.31 0.20 5.05
N LEU A 79 8.07 1.31 5.01
CA LEU A 79 7.50 2.65 5.02
C LEU A 79 6.71 2.97 3.76
N ALA A 80 7.18 2.52 2.59
CA ALA A 80 6.45 2.66 1.34
C ALA A 80 5.11 1.91 1.38
N ASN A 81 5.11 0.68 1.90
CA ASN A 81 3.89 -0.11 2.08
C ASN A 81 2.89 0.57 3.03
N VAL A 82 3.37 1.14 4.14
CA VAL A 82 2.52 1.89 5.09
C VAL A 82 1.93 3.13 4.42
N ALA A 83 2.74 3.90 3.67
CA ALA A 83 2.26 5.06 2.93
C ALA A 83 1.15 4.69 1.92
N GLU A 84 1.35 3.59 1.18
CA GLU A 84 0.35 3.08 0.24
C GLU A 84 -0.95 2.67 0.95
N GLN A 85 -0.84 1.96 2.07
CA GLN A 85 -2.01 1.55 2.87
C GLN A 85 -2.80 2.74 3.40
N VAL A 86 -2.11 3.75 3.95
CA VAL A 86 -2.74 4.98 4.44
C VAL A 86 -3.39 5.75 3.30
N HIS A 87 -2.70 5.89 2.17
CA HIS A 87 -3.23 6.56 1.00
C HIS A 87 -4.49 5.85 0.48
N ARG A 88 -4.45 4.51 0.32
CA ARG A 88 -5.59 3.71 -0.09
C ARG A 88 -6.76 3.83 0.88
N ALA A 89 -6.50 3.89 2.19
CA ALA A 89 -7.54 4.10 3.19
C ALA A 89 -8.21 5.47 3.05
N ARG A 90 -7.44 6.54 2.74
CA ARG A 90 -7.98 7.89 2.46
C ARG A 90 -8.86 7.87 1.21
N VAL A 91 -8.40 7.29 0.11
CA VAL A 91 -9.16 7.16 -1.14
C VAL A 91 -10.49 6.44 -0.90
N LEU A 92 -10.47 5.31 -0.19
CA LEU A 92 -11.69 4.56 0.14
C LEU A 92 -12.65 5.34 1.07
N ALA A 93 -12.12 6.20 1.94
CA ALA A 93 -12.93 7.06 2.78
C ALA A 93 -13.59 8.18 1.95
N ASP A 94 -12.85 8.80 1.03
CA ASP A 94 -13.35 9.86 0.15
C ASP A 94 -14.41 9.33 -0.84
N GLU A 95 -14.20 8.14 -1.40
CA GLU A 95 -15.23 7.45 -2.21
C GLU A 95 -16.51 7.16 -1.42
N ARG A 96 -16.38 6.87 -0.12
CA ARG A 96 -17.53 6.64 0.76
C ARG A 96 -18.28 7.93 1.05
N ASN A 97 -17.54 9.03 1.27
CA ASN A 97 -18.11 10.34 1.54
C ASN A 97 -18.82 10.93 0.30
N SER A 98 -18.26 10.72 -0.89
CA SER A 98 -18.79 11.26 -2.15
C SER A 98 -19.92 10.41 -2.76
N GLY A 99 -19.86 9.08 -2.63
CA GLY A 99 -20.76 8.16 -3.34
C GLY A 99 -21.43 7.10 -2.46
N GLY A 100 -21.42 7.27 -1.14
CA GLY A 100 -21.95 6.28 -0.20
C GLY A 100 -21.10 5.01 -0.09
N SER A 101 -21.44 4.12 0.85
CA SER A 101 -20.76 2.82 0.99
C SER A 101 -20.93 1.96 -0.27
N TRP A 102 -19.97 1.08 -0.55
CA TRP A 102 -20.10 0.07 -1.61
C TRP A 102 -21.42 -0.71 -1.51
N LEU A 103 -21.87 -0.97 -0.28
CA LEU A 103 -23.11 -1.68 -0.01
C LEU A 103 -24.33 -0.83 -0.38
N THR A 104 -24.32 0.46 -0.03
CA THR A 104 -25.37 1.41 -0.42
C THR A 104 -25.48 1.48 -1.94
N ARG A 105 -24.34 1.64 -2.64
CA ARG A 105 -24.31 1.65 -4.11
C ARG A 105 -24.82 0.35 -4.73
N ALA A 106 -24.51 -0.79 -4.12
CA ALA A 106 -25.01 -2.09 -4.58
C ALA A 106 -26.54 -2.18 -4.42
N VAL A 107 -27.07 -1.74 -3.27
CA VAL A 107 -28.52 -1.66 -3.02
C VAL A 107 -29.20 -0.74 -4.02
N ASP A 108 -28.66 0.46 -4.25
CA ASP A 108 -29.22 1.42 -5.20
C ASP A 108 -29.28 0.86 -6.62
N ARG A 109 -28.24 0.12 -7.04
CA ARG A 109 -28.22 -0.57 -8.35
C ARG A 109 -29.27 -1.67 -8.44
N ILE A 110 -29.44 -2.47 -7.38
CA ILE A 110 -30.46 -3.53 -7.35
C ILE A 110 -31.85 -2.93 -7.48
N ILE A 111 -32.15 -1.85 -6.73
CA ILE A 111 -33.43 -1.15 -6.80
C ILE A 111 -33.66 -0.57 -8.20
N LYS A 112 -32.62 0.03 -8.80
CA LYS A 112 -32.71 0.58 -10.16
C LYS A 112 -33.07 -0.50 -11.19
N VAL A 113 -32.36 -1.63 -11.19
CA VAL A 113 -32.62 -2.74 -12.13
C VAL A 113 -34.00 -3.34 -11.89
N GLN A 114 -34.43 -3.46 -10.63
CA GLN A 114 -35.75 -3.95 -10.27
C GLN A 114 -36.87 -3.07 -10.88
N ASN A 115 -36.70 -1.74 -10.83
CA ASN A 115 -37.66 -0.80 -11.37
C ASN A 115 -37.71 -0.81 -12.91
N GLU A 116 -36.58 -1.03 -13.58
CA GLU A 116 -36.46 -1.01 -15.05
C GLU A 116 -36.91 -2.33 -15.69
N SER A 117 -36.48 -3.47 -15.15
CA SER A 117 -36.64 -4.80 -15.79
C SER A 117 -37.81 -5.61 -15.22
N LYS A 118 -38.17 -5.39 -13.95
CA LYS A 118 -39.14 -6.20 -13.18
C LYS A 118 -38.89 -7.72 -13.22
N GLU A 119 -37.66 -8.15 -13.52
CA GLU A 119 -37.28 -9.57 -13.66
C GLU A 119 -37.28 -10.34 -12.34
N PHE A 120 -37.21 -9.63 -11.21
CA PHE A 120 -37.20 -10.21 -9.87
C PHE A 120 -37.98 -9.35 -8.87
N THR A 121 -38.50 -9.99 -7.84
CA THR A 121 -39.28 -9.36 -6.78
C THR A 121 -38.43 -9.08 -5.55
N THR A 122 -38.94 -8.26 -4.64
CA THR A 122 -38.30 -8.01 -3.34
C THR A 122 -38.15 -9.29 -2.52
N LYS A 123 -39.06 -10.27 -2.70
CA LYS A 123 -39.00 -11.58 -2.04
C LYS A 123 -37.82 -12.41 -2.55
N ASP A 124 -37.48 -12.30 -3.83
CA ASP A 124 -36.33 -13.00 -4.42
C ASP A 124 -35.02 -12.42 -3.86
N VAL A 125 -34.92 -11.09 -3.77
CA VAL A 125 -33.76 -10.42 -3.17
C VAL A 125 -33.59 -10.81 -1.70
N GLN A 126 -34.67 -10.83 -0.92
CA GLN A 126 -34.63 -11.29 0.47
C GLN A 126 -34.11 -12.73 0.56
N GLY A 127 -34.62 -13.62 -0.29
CA GLY A 127 -34.19 -15.03 -0.31
C GLY A 127 -32.72 -15.21 -0.71
N TRP A 128 -32.15 -14.30 -1.50
CA TRP A 128 -30.71 -14.29 -1.80
C TRP A 128 -29.88 -13.79 -0.62
N ILE A 129 -30.31 -12.72 0.05
CA ILE A 129 -29.62 -12.17 1.23
C ILE A 129 -29.62 -13.20 2.37
N ASP A 130 -30.74 -13.90 2.59
CA ASP A 130 -30.86 -14.95 3.62
C ASP A 130 -29.87 -16.11 3.42
N LYS A 131 -29.45 -16.34 2.18
CA LYS A 131 -28.51 -17.40 1.79
C LYS A 131 -27.09 -16.88 1.56
N PHE A 132 -26.88 -15.57 1.59
CA PHE A 132 -25.58 -14.97 1.31
C PHE A 132 -24.63 -15.21 2.48
N SER A 133 -23.48 -15.82 2.20
CA SER A 133 -22.48 -16.14 3.20
C SER A 133 -21.08 -15.87 2.66
N VAL A 134 -20.31 -15.07 3.39
CA VAL A 134 -18.89 -14.83 3.12
C VAL A 134 -18.08 -15.43 4.26
N ARG A 135 -17.13 -16.33 3.94
CA ARG A 135 -16.24 -16.97 4.92
C ARG A 135 -14.79 -16.72 4.52
N PRO A 136 -14.15 -15.67 5.06
CA PRO A 136 -12.72 -15.46 4.88
C PRO A 136 -11.95 -16.63 5.48
N VAL A 137 -11.04 -17.22 4.70
CA VAL A 137 -10.13 -18.26 5.17
C VAL A 137 -8.75 -17.65 5.25
N PHE A 138 -8.24 -17.50 6.46
CA PHE A 138 -6.88 -17.00 6.69
C PHE A 138 -5.90 -18.14 6.47
N THR A 139 -4.97 -17.93 5.54
CA THR A 139 -3.87 -18.84 5.26
C THR A 139 -2.58 -18.28 5.85
N ALA A 140 -1.61 -19.14 6.12
CA ALA A 140 -0.27 -18.67 6.46
C ALA A 140 0.33 -17.97 5.24
N HIS A 141 0.96 -16.82 5.44
CA HIS A 141 1.74 -16.19 4.39
C HIS A 141 3.07 -16.94 4.23
N PRO A 142 3.45 -17.40 3.02
CA PRO A 142 4.58 -18.32 2.83
C PRO A 142 5.95 -17.72 3.18
N THR A 143 6.04 -16.39 3.25
CA THR A 143 7.32 -15.67 3.44
C THR A 143 7.30 -14.61 4.53
N GLU A 144 6.17 -14.40 5.22
CA GLU A 144 6.00 -13.23 6.09
C GLU A 144 5.83 -13.66 7.56
N ALA A 145 6.95 -14.04 8.18
CA ALA A 145 7.06 -14.11 9.64
C ALA A 145 7.42 -12.73 10.21
N ALA A 146 6.68 -11.68 9.83
CA ALA A 146 6.86 -10.37 10.44
C ALA A 146 6.48 -10.47 11.92
N ARG A 147 7.43 -10.17 12.82
CA ARG A 147 7.18 -10.19 14.26
C ARG A 147 5.98 -9.28 14.57
N ARG A 148 5.02 -9.76 15.36
CA ARG A 148 3.82 -9.00 15.75
C ARG A 148 4.13 -7.61 16.33
N SER A 149 5.26 -7.47 17.02
CA SER A 149 5.73 -6.19 17.56
C SER A 149 6.14 -5.18 16.47
N VAL A 150 6.66 -5.64 15.33
CA VAL A 150 6.99 -4.80 14.18
C VAL A 150 5.71 -4.30 13.52
N LEU A 151 4.76 -5.22 13.25
CA LEU A 151 3.45 -4.89 12.71
C LEU A 151 2.71 -3.88 13.59
N SER A 152 2.76 -4.05 14.92
CA SER A 152 2.13 -3.12 15.86
C SER A 152 2.71 -1.71 15.79
N LYS A 153 4.03 -1.57 15.57
CA LYS A 153 4.67 -0.26 15.43
C LYS A 153 4.28 0.40 14.11
N MET A 154 4.21 -0.37 13.03
CA MET A 154 3.78 0.13 11.72
C MET A 154 2.37 0.72 11.75
N ASN A 155 1.46 0.12 12.49
CA ASN A 155 0.08 0.62 12.64
C ASN A 155 -0.03 1.94 13.41
N THR A 156 1.03 2.40 14.08
CA THR A 156 1.04 3.64 14.87
C THR A 156 1.82 4.78 14.24
N ILE A 157 2.52 4.50 13.13
CA ILE A 157 3.22 5.52 12.31
C ILE A 157 2.18 6.22 11.44
#